data_AF-E9P6W0-F1
#
_entry.id   AF-E9P6W0-F1
#
_cell.length_a   1.000
_cell.length_b   1.000
_cell.length_c   1.000
_cell.angle_alpha   90.00
_cell.angle_beta   90.00
_cell.angle_gamma   90.00
#
_symmetry.space_group_name_H-M   'P 1'
#
loop_
_entity.id
_entity.type
_entity.pdbx_description
1 polymer ?
#
loop_
_entity_poly.entity_id
_entity_poly.type
_entity_poly.pdbx_seq_one_letter_code
_entity_poly.pdbx_strand_id
1 'polypeptide(L)'
;PPVTVPVQPPPPATSEPVPMPPKIKTIDWQASLSPLVQQMLAVEGINDGSVLLVNTMKNTTNGSVQTGKATAALTRLITDAGGKFQVVGANQLNAARQMLGLSADDSLESRSKAVGLARYLNAQYVLYSAAAGDVKQPTLD
;
A
#
# COMPACT_ATOMS: atom_id res chain seq x y z
N PRO A 1 56.11 49.04 -27.63
CA PRO A 1 55.02 48.51 -26.78
C PRO A 1 54.82 46.99 -26.98
N PRO A 2 54.99 46.15 -25.94
CA PRO A 2 54.59 44.75 -26.01
C PRO A 2 53.12 44.60 -25.56
N VAL A 3 52.33 43.90 -26.36
CA VAL A 3 50.91 43.62 -26.09
C VAL A 3 50.83 42.34 -25.25
N THR A 4 50.37 42.47 -24.00
CA THR A 4 50.05 41.35 -23.11
C THR A 4 48.72 40.72 -23.52
N VAL A 5 48.76 39.44 -23.93
CA VAL A 5 47.55 38.62 -24.15
C VAL A 5 47.07 38.02 -22.82
N PRO A 6 45.76 38.02 -22.50
CA PRO A 6 45.26 37.47 -21.24
C PRO A 6 45.23 35.93 -21.31
N VAL A 7 45.83 35.25 -20.33
CA VAL A 7 45.72 33.80 -20.15
C VAL A 7 44.36 33.50 -19.52
N GLN A 8 43.49 32.79 -20.25
CA GLN A 8 42.20 32.32 -19.74
C GLN A 8 42.42 31.14 -18.79
N PRO A 9 41.81 31.11 -17.59
CA PRO A 9 41.91 29.98 -16.67
C PRO A 9 41.28 28.71 -17.29
N PRO A 10 41.83 27.52 -17.01
CA PRO A 10 41.30 26.27 -17.54
C PRO A 10 39.84 26.04 -17.07
N PRO A 11 38.98 25.44 -17.90
CA PRO A 11 37.60 25.15 -17.53
C PRO A 11 37.57 24.16 -16.34
N PRO A 12 36.56 24.27 -15.44
CA PRO A 12 36.43 23.38 -14.30
C PRO A 12 36.24 21.94 -14.76
N ALA A 13 36.88 21.01 -14.04
CA ALA A 13 36.80 19.58 -14.30
C ALA A 13 35.34 19.11 -14.37
N THR A 14 35.02 18.39 -15.44
CA THR A 14 33.73 17.75 -15.70
C THR A 14 33.33 16.93 -14.48
N SER A 15 32.20 17.27 -13.86
CA SER A 15 31.64 16.52 -12.74
C SER A 15 31.42 15.07 -13.15
N GLU A 16 32.06 14.14 -12.45
CA GLU A 16 31.86 12.71 -12.67
C GLU A 16 30.36 12.39 -12.57
N PRO A 17 29.78 11.64 -13.52
CA PRO A 17 28.37 11.29 -13.47
C PRO A 17 28.13 10.40 -12.25
N VAL A 18 27.50 10.96 -11.22
CA VAL A 18 27.03 10.20 -10.05
C VAL A 18 26.15 9.03 -10.54
N PRO A 19 26.41 7.78 -10.10
CA PRO A 19 25.60 6.64 -10.45
C PRO A 19 24.14 6.91 -10.09
N MET A 20 23.25 6.95 -11.08
CA MET A 20 21.83 7.12 -10.84
C MET A 20 21.33 5.91 -10.04
N PRO A 21 20.60 6.10 -8.92
CA PRO A 21 20.10 4.99 -8.13
C PRO A 21 19.24 4.07 -8.99
N PRO A 22 19.35 2.73 -8.82
CA PRO A 22 18.62 1.77 -9.64
C PRO A 22 17.12 2.06 -9.61
N LYS A 23 16.48 2.07 -10.79
CA LYS A 23 15.04 2.27 -10.94
C LYS A 23 14.31 1.12 -10.24
N ILE A 24 13.75 1.39 -9.06
CA ILE A 24 12.91 0.44 -8.35
C ILE A 24 11.69 0.17 -9.24
N LYS A 25 11.51 -1.09 -9.67
CA LYS A 25 10.28 -1.50 -10.36
C LYS A 25 9.11 -1.28 -9.39
N THR A 26 8.25 -0.33 -9.71
CA THR A 26 7.03 -0.07 -8.94
C THR A 26 5.97 -1.04 -9.41
N ILE A 27 5.37 -1.78 -8.48
CA ILE A 27 4.26 -2.69 -8.75
C ILE A 27 3.01 -1.86 -9.03
N ASP A 28 2.31 -2.17 -10.12
CA ASP A 28 0.99 -1.60 -10.40
C ASP A 28 -0.07 -2.33 -9.56
N TRP A 29 -0.25 -1.85 -8.33
CA TRP A 29 -1.20 -2.43 -7.39
C TRP A 29 -2.64 -2.38 -7.88
N GLN A 30 -3.01 -1.35 -8.64
CA GLN A 30 -4.37 -1.21 -9.12
C GLN A 30 -4.70 -2.29 -10.14
N ALA A 31 -3.82 -2.49 -11.13
CA ALA A 31 -3.98 -3.53 -12.13
C ALA A 31 -3.97 -4.93 -11.50
N SER A 32 -3.07 -5.19 -10.55
CA SER A 32 -2.94 -6.50 -9.91
C SER A 32 -4.11 -6.89 -9.00
N LEU A 33 -4.71 -5.92 -8.30
CA LEU A 33 -5.78 -6.18 -7.32
C LEU A 33 -7.18 -6.13 -7.92
N SER A 34 -7.36 -5.45 -9.05
CA SER A 34 -8.65 -5.34 -9.75
C SER A 34 -9.39 -6.68 -9.93
N PRO A 35 -8.78 -7.76 -10.46
CA PRO A 35 -9.50 -9.02 -10.66
C PRO A 35 -9.91 -9.70 -9.34
N LEU A 36 -9.16 -9.49 -8.25
CA LEU A 36 -9.51 -10.03 -6.93
C LEU A 36 -10.70 -9.28 -6.34
N VAL A 37 -10.74 -7.95 -6.46
CA VAL A 37 -11.87 -7.14 -6.02
C VAL A 37 -13.14 -7.49 -6.80
N GLN A 38 -13.04 -7.71 -8.11
CA GLN A 38 -14.17 -8.16 -8.93
C GLN A 38 -14.72 -9.51 -8.46
N GLN A 39 -13.85 -10.47 -8.17
CA GLN A 39 -14.25 -11.77 -7.62
C GLN A 39 -14.91 -11.62 -6.24
N MET A 40 -14.34 -10.79 -5.36
CA MET A 40 -14.92 -10.48 -4.05
C MET A 40 -16.33 -9.90 -4.16
N LEU A 41 -16.55 -9.00 -5.12
CA LEU A 41 -17.87 -8.38 -5.36
C LEU A 41 -18.86 -9.36 -6.00
N ALA A 42 -18.39 -10.38 -6.71
CA ALA A 42 -19.24 -11.42 -7.28
C ALA A 42 -19.71 -12.46 -6.24
N VAL A 43 -19.12 -12.48 -5.03
CA VAL A 43 -19.53 -13.41 -3.97
C VAL A 43 -20.98 -13.17 -3.57
N GLU A 44 -21.77 -14.24 -3.64
CA GLU A 44 -23.16 -14.29 -3.18
C GLU A 44 -23.23 -14.43 -1.65
N GLY A 45 -24.31 -13.93 -1.04
CA GLY A 45 -24.51 -14.00 0.42
C GLY A 45 -23.85 -12.87 1.23
N ILE A 46 -23.27 -11.87 0.56
CA ILE A 46 -22.85 -10.62 1.19
C ILE A 46 -23.96 -9.60 1.05
N ASN A 47 -24.43 -9.05 2.17
CA ASN A 47 -25.46 -8.02 2.17
C ASN A 47 -24.90 -6.70 1.64
N ASP A 48 -25.68 -5.99 0.84
CA ASP A 48 -25.30 -4.65 0.38
C ASP A 48 -25.15 -3.66 1.55
N GLY A 49 -24.23 -2.71 1.40
CA GLY A 49 -23.91 -1.75 2.45
C GLY A 49 -23.16 -2.34 3.64
N SER A 50 -22.64 -3.56 3.55
CA SER A 50 -21.94 -4.18 4.68
C SER A 50 -20.65 -3.43 5.03
N VAL A 51 -20.42 -3.16 6.31
CA VAL A 51 -19.21 -2.45 6.75
C VAL A 51 -18.01 -3.39 6.65
N LEU A 52 -16.99 -2.98 5.90
CA LEU A 52 -15.77 -3.74 5.63
C LEU A 52 -14.56 -3.06 6.27
N LEU A 53 -13.86 -3.81 7.11
CA LEU A 53 -12.55 -3.42 7.62
C LEU A 53 -11.46 -4.01 6.72
N VAL A 54 -10.68 -3.16 6.05
CA VAL A 54 -9.50 -3.59 5.28
C VAL A 54 -8.29 -3.62 6.20
N ASN A 55 -7.70 -4.80 6.39
CA ASN A 55 -6.44 -4.93 7.13
C ASN A 55 -5.26 -4.51 6.24
N THR A 56 -4.16 -4.11 6.87
CA THR A 56 -2.90 -3.85 6.17
C THR A 56 -2.41 -5.13 5.48
N MET A 57 -2.04 -5.02 4.21
CA MET A 57 -1.49 -6.13 3.43
C MET A 57 -0.22 -6.67 4.12
N LYS A 58 -0.19 -7.99 4.33
CA LYS A 58 0.99 -8.68 4.86
C LYS A 58 2.04 -8.84 3.77
N ASN A 59 3.31 -8.57 4.08
CA ASN A 59 4.42 -8.88 3.18
C ASN A 59 5.10 -10.19 3.62
N THR A 60 4.99 -11.22 2.78
CA THR A 60 5.69 -12.51 2.92
C THR A 60 6.58 -12.80 1.70
N THR A 61 6.97 -11.76 0.96
CA THR A 61 7.92 -11.89 -0.17
C THR A 61 9.37 -12.04 0.31
N ASN A 62 10.26 -12.34 -0.62
CA ASN A 62 11.71 -12.35 -0.42
C ASN A 62 12.35 -10.94 -0.30
N GLY A 63 11.55 -9.87 -0.13
CA GLY A 63 12.06 -8.51 -0.01
C GLY A 63 11.04 -7.53 0.57
N SER A 64 11.34 -6.23 0.47
CA SER A 64 10.47 -5.17 0.96
C SER A 64 9.49 -4.70 -0.10
N VAL A 65 8.19 -4.74 0.24
CA VAL A 65 7.09 -4.32 -0.63
C VAL A 65 6.37 -3.11 -0.03
N GLN A 66 5.87 -2.20 -0.87
CA GLN A 66 5.11 -1.03 -0.43
C GLN A 66 3.66 -1.40 -0.05
N THR A 67 3.49 -2.19 1.01
CA THR A 67 2.19 -2.72 1.47
C THR A 67 1.18 -1.61 1.82
N GLY A 68 1.63 -0.46 2.30
CA GLY A 68 0.76 0.71 2.51
C GLY A 68 0.12 1.22 1.21
N LYS A 69 0.88 1.26 0.10
CA LYS A 69 0.35 1.63 -1.22
C LYS A 69 -0.59 0.55 -1.76
N ALA A 70 -0.24 -0.71 -1.56
CA ALA A 70 -1.09 -1.83 -1.95
C ALA A 70 -2.44 -1.81 -1.22
N THR A 71 -2.41 -1.59 0.09
CA THR A 71 -3.61 -1.49 0.95
C THR A 71 -4.46 -0.29 0.54
N ALA A 72 -3.84 0.87 0.28
CA ALA A 72 -4.57 2.05 -0.20
C ALA A 72 -5.22 1.83 -1.57
N ALA A 73 -4.52 1.17 -2.50
CA ALA A 73 -5.08 0.80 -3.80
C ALA A 73 -6.24 -0.19 -3.66
N LEU A 74 -6.12 -1.19 -2.78
CA LEU A 74 -7.18 -2.15 -2.46
C LEU A 74 -8.42 -1.43 -1.92
N THR A 75 -8.26 -0.61 -0.88
CA THR A 75 -9.33 0.17 -0.27
C THR A 75 -10.03 1.05 -1.31
N ARG A 76 -9.25 1.70 -2.18
CA ARG A 76 -9.78 2.53 -3.25
C ARG A 76 -10.60 1.72 -4.27
N LEU A 77 -10.07 0.60 -4.77
CA LEU A 77 -10.78 -0.26 -5.72
C LEU A 77 -12.12 -0.73 -5.17
N ILE A 78 -12.17 -1.12 -3.89
CA ILE A 78 -13.41 -1.59 -3.25
C ILE A 78 -14.39 -0.42 -3.08
N THR A 79 -13.91 0.75 -2.68
CA THR A 79 -14.74 1.95 -2.51
C THR A 79 -15.30 2.43 -3.85
N ASP A 80 -14.47 2.48 -4.89
CA ASP A 80 -14.81 2.93 -6.24
C ASP A 80 -15.80 1.97 -6.93
N ALA A 81 -15.74 0.68 -6.63
CA ALA A 81 -16.67 -0.30 -7.18
C ALA A 81 -18.11 -0.15 -6.65
N GLY A 82 -18.28 0.46 -5.47
CA GLY A 82 -19.56 0.86 -4.91
C GLY A 82 -20.53 -0.27 -4.54
N GLY A 83 -21.59 0.09 -3.82
CA GLY A 83 -22.78 -0.75 -3.60
C GLY A 83 -22.68 -1.82 -2.51
N LYS A 84 -21.70 -2.73 -2.59
CA LYS A 84 -21.69 -3.92 -1.70
C LYS A 84 -21.07 -3.67 -0.33
N PHE A 85 -20.03 -2.83 -0.26
CA PHE A 85 -19.28 -2.60 0.97
C PHE A 85 -19.16 -1.12 1.34
N GLN A 86 -19.28 -0.82 2.62
CA GLN A 86 -18.89 0.45 3.21
C GLN A 86 -17.52 0.28 3.88
N VAL A 87 -16.47 0.79 3.24
CA VAL A 87 -15.11 0.62 3.76
C VAL A 87 -14.87 1.59 4.92
N VAL A 88 -14.32 1.06 6.02
CA VAL A 88 -13.86 1.87 7.15
C VAL A 88 -12.76 2.83 6.69
N GLY A 89 -12.97 4.13 6.88
CA GLY A 89 -12.00 5.15 6.53
C GLY A 89 -10.73 5.10 7.40
N ALA A 90 -9.60 5.51 6.83
CA ALA A 90 -8.30 5.48 7.51
C ALA A 90 -8.27 6.26 8.85
N ASN A 91 -8.95 7.41 8.91
CA ASN A 91 -9.05 8.21 10.14
C ASN A 91 -9.80 7.47 11.25
N GLN A 92 -10.92 6.84 10.91
CA GLN A 92 -11.73 6.07 11.86
C GLN A 92 -10.96 4.83 12.34
N LEU A 93 -10.26 4.16 11.43
CA LEU A 93 -9.40 3.03 11.74
C LEU A 93 -8.26 3.42 12.71
N ASN A 94 -7.57 4.54 12.44
CA ASN A 94 -6.47 4.98 13.28
C ASN A 94 -6.93 5.39 14.68
N ALA A 95 -8.06 6.11 14.78
CA ALA A 95 -8.67 6.45 16.06
C ALA A 95 -9.06 5.19 16.87
N ALA A 96 -9.67 4.21 16.22
CA ALA A 96 -10.03 2.95 16.87
C ALA A 96 -8.80 2.15 17.34
N ARG A 97 -7.71 2.12 16.54
CA ARG A 97 -6.44 1.51 16.96
C ARG A 97 -5.88 2.18 18.21
N GLN A 98 -5.83 3.52 18.24
CA GLN A 98 -5.37 4.27 19.40
C GLN A 98 -6.19 3.99 20.65
N MET A 99 -7.52 3.95 20.52
CA MET A 99 -8.42 3.65 21.65
C MET A 99 -8.25 2.23 22.19
N LEU A 100 -7.85 1.28 21.33
CA LEU A 100 -7.57 -0.10 21.72
C LEU A 100 -6.10 -0.35 22.10
N GLY A 101 -5.27 0.70 22.15
CA GLY A 101 -3.83 0.58 22.45
C GLY A 101 -3.04 -0.20 21.39
N LEU A 102 -3.55 -0.27 20.15
CA LEU A 102 -2.90 -0.93 19.03
C LEU A 102 -2.01 0.06 18.28
N SER A 103 -0.82 -0.39 17.89
CA SER A 103 0.05 0.44 17.06
C SER A 103 -0.55 0.62 15.65
N ALA A 104 -0.26 1.76 15.01
CA ALA A 104 -0.69 2.04 13.64
C ALA A 104 -0.09 1.03 12.65
N ASP A 105 1.14 0.61 12.91
CA ASP A 105 1.88 -0.39 12.13
C ASP A 105 1.70 -1.84 12.64
N ASP A 106 0.95 -2.04 13.73
CA ASP A 106 0.62 -3.40 14.19
C ASP A 106 -0.26 -4.03 13.11
N SER A 107 0.30 -4.99 12.39
CA SER A 107 -0.48 -5.81 11.49
C SER A 107 -1.49 -6.55 12.36
N LEU A 108 -2.77 -6.58 11.97
CA LEU A 108 -3.81 -7.32 12.71
C LEU A 108 -3.61 -8.84 12.51
N GLU A 109 -2.39 -9.34 12.69
CA GLU A 109 -1.96 -10.71 12.40
C GLU A 109 -2.69 -11.71 13.28
N SER A 110 -3.02 -11.30 14.51
CA SER A 110 -3.90 -12.08 15.36
C SER A 110 -5.36 -11.81 14.98
N ARG A 111 -6.05 -12.88 14.58
CA ARG A 111 -7.51 -12.88 14.35
C ARG A 111 -8.27 -12.26 15.52
N SER A 112 -7.80 -12.44 16.75
CA SER A 112 -8.42 -11.87 17.96
C SER A 112 -8.37 -10.34 17.97
N LYS A 113 -7.23 -9.73 17.59
CA LYS A 113 -7.08 -8.26 17.49
C LYS A 113 -7.98 -7.70 16.39
N ALA A 114 -7.97 -8.35 15.22
CA ALA A 114 -8.79 -7.94 14.09
C ALA A 114 -10.29 -8.01 14.41
N VAL A 115 -10.75 -9.07 15.07
CA VAL A 115 -12.15 -9.21 15.50
C VAL A 115 -12.52 -8.16 16.55
N GLY A 116 -11.63 -7.87 17.51
CA GLY A 116 -11.85 -6.81 18.50
C GLY A 116 -12.03 -5.44 17.85
N LEU A 117 -11.16 -5.10 16.91
CA LEU A 117 -11.22 -3.85 16.16
C LEU A 117 -12.45 -3.78 15.24
N ALA A 118 -12.78 -4.88 14.56
CA ALA A 118 -13.97 -4.97 13.72
C ALA A 118 -15.25 -4.75 14.53
N ARG A 119 -15.37 -5.39 15.71
CA ARG A 119 -16.51 -5.17 16.61
C ARG A 119 -16.61 -3.73 17.09
N TYR A 120 -15.47 -3.12 17.46
CA TYR A 120 -15.43 -1.72 17.88
C TYR A 120 -15.93 -0.78 16.76
N LEU A 121 -15.61 -1.09 15.51
CA LEU A 121 -15.99 -0.34 14.32
C LEU A 121 -17.34 -0.76 13.71
N ASN A 122 -18.04 -1.71 14.32
CA ASN A 122 -19.24 -2.35 13.77
C ASN A 122 -19.02 -2.93 12.35
N ALA A 123 -17.79 -3.31 12.01
CA ALA A 123 -17.48 -3.97 10.74
C ALA A 123 -18.03 -5.40 10.74
N GLN A 124 -18.78 -5.75 9.70
CA GLN A 124 -19.33 -7.09 9.52
C GLN A 124 -18.31 -8.05 8.90
N TYR A 125 -17.39 -7.51 8.10
CA TYR A 125 -16.35 -8.28 7.42
C TYR A 125 -14.98 -7.67 7.68
N VAL A 126 -13.96 -8.53 7.69
CA VAL A 126 -12.55 -8.14 7.73
C VAL A 126 -11.87 -8.74 6.51
N LEU A 127 -11.29 -7.89 5.67
CA LEU A 127 -10.50 -8.31 4.51
C LEU A 127 -9.03 -8.44 4.94
N TYR A 128 -8.49 -9.64 4.80
CA TYR A 128 -7.06 -9.91 4.90
C TYR A 128 -6.48 -9.97 3.49
N SER A 129 -5.25 -9.49 3.34
CA SER A 129 -4.51 -9.64 2.10
C SER A 129 -3.03 -9.88 2.41
N ALA A 130 -2.36 -10.60 1.52
CA ALA A 130 -0.94 -10.90 1.60
C ALA A 130 -0.28 -10.83 0.22
N ALA A 131 0.96 -10.36 0.20
CA ALA A 131 1.86 -10.43 -0.95
C ALA A 131 2.97 -11.42 -0.64
N ALA A 132 3.06 -12.51 -1.42
CA ALA A 132 3.99 -13.62 -1.19
C ALA A 132 4.91 -13.85 -2.40
N GLY A 133 6.00 -14.59 -2.19
CA GLY A 133 6.91 -15.01 -3.26
C GLY A 133 7.93 -13.94 -3.64
N ASP A 134 8.06 -13.63 -4.93
CA ASP A 134 9.09 -12.71 -5.42
C ASP A 134 8.67 -11.24 -5.26
N VAL A 135 9.53 -10.42 -4.65
CA VAL A 135 9.28 -8.99 -4.39
C VAL A 135 9.02 -8.17 -5.66
N LYS A 136 9.49 -8.61 -6.84
CA LYS A 136 9.29 -7.89 -8.11
C LYS A 136 7.97 -8.24 -8.76
N GLN A 137 7.43 -9.42 -8.46
CA GLN A 137 6.15 -9.93 -8.96
C GLN A 137 5.49 -10.78 -7.87
N PRO A 138 4.96 -10.13 -6.82
CA PRO A 138 4.36 -10.87 -5.71
C PRO A 138 3.07 -11.54 -6.15
N THR A 139 2.86 -12.75 -5.65
CA THR A 139 1.55 -13.40 -5.69
C THR A 139 0.66 -12.76 -4.62
N LEU A 140 -0.56 -12.38 -5.00
CA LEU A 140 -1.52 -11.71 -4.13
C LEU A 140 -2.64 -12.67 -3.75
N ASP A 141 -2.95 -12.73 -2.47
CA ASP A 141 -4.03 -13.54 -1.86
C ASP A 141 -4.78 -12.72 -0.81
#